data_AF-A0A9C8ZGJ5-F1
#
_entry.id   AF-A0A9C8ZGJ5-F1
#
_cell.length_a   1.000
_cell.length_b   1.000
_cell.length_c   1.000
_cell.angle_alpha   90.00
_cell.angle_beta   90.00
_cell.angle_gamma   90.00
#
_symmetry.space_group_name_H-M   'P 1'
#
loop_
_entity.id
_entity.type
_entity.pdbx_description
1 polymer ?
#
loop_
_entity_poly.entity_id
_entity_poly.type
_entity_poly.pdbx_seq_one_letter_code
_entity_poly.pdbx_strand_id
1 'polypeptide(L)'
;MINWLTEERPPAGVPQCDFDRLSFEIRPCDVLLVEGRSRVSDVIKTITQSQWTHSALYIGRLHDIEDETTREHVSWLYDGDPSDQLIIEPLLGKGAIVSPLSDYREDHVRICRPTGLSRADVNRVVAFAVKHLGRDYDVRQLLDLARFLFPYGILPRRWRSSLFEHNVGVSTRTVCSTLIAAAFSAVHFPILPVVHRSADGKIKLYKRNTRLYVPRDFDTSPYFEIIKYPLLGLDDLAVYRQLPWDTDGVVCNDENECFIPGADGAAPVMMAGPEEVARESEAPSTRDGKDENIRENIEANEENDETLDKPATPGGV
;
A
#
# COMPACT_ATOMS: atom_id res chain seq x y z
N MET A 1 22.31 -5.82 9.45
CA MET A 1 21.36 -6.75 10.10
C MET A 1 19.96 -6.14 10.20
N ILE A 2 19.82 -4.87 10.58
CA ILE A 2 18.56 -4.12 10.39
C ILE A 2 18.11 -4.21 8.92
N ASN A 3 19.01 -3.90 7.98
CA ASN A 3 18.68 -3.93 6.54
C ASN A 3 18.10 -5.27 6.08
N TRP A 4 18.60 -6.42 6.55
CA TRP A 4 18.10 -7.75 6.17
C TRP A 4 16.70 -8.05 6.73
N LEU A 5 16.31 -7.39 7.82
CA LEU A 5 14.99 -7.52 8.44
C LEU A 5 13.95 -6.58 7.84
N THR A 6 14.40 -5.41 7.39
CA THR A 6 13.58 -4.34 6.79
C THR A 6 13.59 -4.34 5.27
N GLU A 7 14.33 -5.26 4.64
CA GLU A 7 14.35 -5.41 3.19
C GLU A 7 12.96 -5.84 2.71
N GLU A 8 12.36 -5.01 1.86
CA GLU A 8 11.08 -5.28 1.24
C GLU A 8 11.26 -6.29 0.10
N ARG A 9 10.50 -7.38 0.13
CA ARG A 9 10.42 -8.33 -0.98
C ARG A 9 9.70 -7.69 -2.16
N PRO A 10 9.96 -8.08 -3.43
CA PRO A 10 9.23 -7.54 -4.58
C PRO A 10 7.71 -7.69 -4.44
N PRO A 11 6.91 -6.80 -5.06
CA PRO A 11 5.46 -6.91 -5.00
C PRO A 11 5.02 -8.22 -5.65
N ALA A 12 3.98 -8.85 -5.10
CA ALA A 12 3.38 -10.04 -5.71
C ALA A 12 2.14 -9.63 -6.49
N GLY A 13 2.09 -10.02 -7.77
CA GLY A 13 0.99 -9.74 -8.68
C GLY A 13 0.61 -8.28 -8.89
N VAL A 14 -0.62 -8.08 -9.36
CA VAL A 14 -1.15 -6.76 -9.66
C VAL A 14 -1.56 -6.05 -8.36
N PRO A 15 -1.17 -4.77 -8.15
CA PRO A 15 -1.60 -4.00 -6.99
C PRO A 15 -3.12 -3.99 -6.85
N GLN A 16 -3.61 -4.25 -5.63
CA GLN A 16 -5.06 -4.27 -5.36
C GLN A 16 -5.66 -2.86 -5.21
N CYS A 17 -4.81 -1.83 -5.16
CA CYS A 17 -5.23 -0.44 -5.04
C CYS A 17 -4.79 0.42 -6.24
N ASP A 18 -5.69 1.29 -6.68
CA ASP A 18 -5.37 2.40 -7.59
C ASP A 18 -4.69 3.52 -6.79
N PHE A 19 -3.35 3.53 -6.83
CA PHE A 19 -2.55 4.50 -6.10
C PHE A 19 -2.74 5.93 -6.62
N ASP A 20 -2.92 6.12 -7.93
CA ASP A 20 -3.06 7.47 -8.49
C ASP A 20 -4.36 8.12 -8.02
N ARG A 21 -5.46 7.36 -8.04
CA ARG A 21 -6.73 7.84 -7.47
C ARG A 21 -6.65 8.07 -5.96
N LEU A 22 -5.96 7.19 -5.23
CA LEU A 22 -5.72 7.37 -3.80
C LEU A 22 -4.94 8.67 -3.52
N SER A 23 -3.86 8.91 -4.27
CA SER A 23 -3.01 10.09 -4.15
C SER A 23 -3.78 11.38 -4.44
N PHE A 24 -4.78 11.33 -5.32
CA PHE A 24 -5.64 12.47 -5.63
C PHE A 24 -6.61 12.81 -4.49
N GLU A 25 -7.14 11.78 -3.82
CA GLU A 25 -8.23 11.93 -2.84
C GLU A 25 -7.77 12.05 -1.37
N ILE A 26 -6.50 11.75 -1.11
CA ILE A 26 -5.93 11.82 0.24
C ILE A 26 -5.89 13.27 0.77
N ARG A 27 -6.10 13.42 2.09
CA ARG A 27 -6.21 14.74 2.74
C ARG A 27 -5.28 14.85 3.94
N PRO A 28 -4.78 16.07 4.27
CA PRO A 28 -3.96 16.28 5.46
C PRO A 28 -4.60 15.67 6.71
N CYS A 29 -3.78 15.01 7.51
CA CYS A 29 -4.17 14.23 8.70
C CYS A 29 -4.87 12.89 8.44
N ASP A 30 -5.00 12.44 7.19
CA ASP A 30 -5.29 11.04 6.90
C ASP A 30 -4.14 10.16 7.40
N VAL A 31 -4.49 9.01 7.98
CA VAL A 31 -3.52 7.96 8.34
C VAL A 31 -3.51 6.94 7.23
N LEU A 32 -2.34 6.69 6.63
CA LEU A 32 -2.15 5.59 5.71
C LEU A 32 -1.79 4.34 6.50
N LEU A 33 -2.50 3.25 6.23
CA LEU A 33 -2.09 1.93 6.64
C LEU A 33 -1.44 1.25 5.45
N VAL A 34 -0.29 0.63 5.70
CA VAL A 34 0.50 -0.05 4.68
C VAL A 34 0.68 -1.51 5.06
N GLU A 35 0.43 -2.39 4.10
CA GLU A 35 0.81 -3.79 4.18
C GLU A 35 2.26 -3.97 3.73
N GLY A 36 3.19 -3.99 4.67
CA GLY A 36 4.60 -4.21 4.38
C GLY A 36 4.88 -5.66 3.98
N ARG A 37 5.97 -5.85 3.24
CA ARG A 37 6.44 -7.12 2.68
C ARG A 37 7.75 -7.59 3.31
N SER A 38 8.36 -6.82 4.21
CA SER A 38 9.57 -7.22 4.92
C SER A 38 9.35 -8.40 5.90
N ARG A 39 10.44 -9.01 6.37
CA ARG A 39 10.38 -10.05 7.42
C ARG A 39 9.82 -9.54 8.73
N VAL A 40 10.10 -8.28 9.07
CA VAL A 40 9.52 -7.63 10.25
C VAL A 40 8.03 -7.42 10.06
N SER A 41 7.60 -7.10 8.85
CA SER A 41 6.18 -6.98 8.50
C SER A 41 5.44 -8.29 8.80
N ASP A 42 5.95 -9.45 8.37
CA ASP A 42 5.33 -10.77 8.66
C ASP A 42 5.14 -11.03 10.17
N VAL A 43 6.14 -10.64 10.97
CA VAL A 43 6.08 -10.73 12.44
C VAL A 43 4.98 -9.82 12.99
N ILE A 44 4.92 -8.56 12.54
CA ILE A 44 3.87 -7.62 12.96
C ILE A 44 2.50 -8.18 12.58
N LYS A 45 2.33 -8.74 11.37
CA LYS A 45 1.05 -9.33 10.94
C LYS A 45 0.61 -10.42 11.90
N THR A 46 1.54 -11.31 12.26
CA THR A 46 1.30 -12.42 13.19
C THR A 46 0.92 -11.94 14.59
N ILE A 47 1.65 -10.97 15.16
CA ILE A 47 1.40 -10.51 16.53
C ILE A 47 0.10 -9.71 16.62
N THR A 48 -0.14 -8.85 15.64
CA THR A 48 -1.29 -7.93 15.64
C THR A 48 -2.55 -8.57 15.07
N GLN A 49 -2.43 -9.77 14.49
CA GLN A 49 -3.52 -10.48 13.80
C GLN A 49 -4.19 -9.55 12.77
N SER A 50 -3.35 -8.92 11.95
CA SER A 50 -3.71 -7.87 11.00
C SER A 50 -2.81 -7.93 9.78
N GLN A 51 -3.30 -7.56 8.60
CA GLN A 51 -2.43 -7.34 7.44
C GLN A 51 -1.62 -6.03 7.54
N TRP A 52 -2.13 -5.04 8.29
CA TRP A 52 -1.50 -3.74 8.45
C TRP A 52 -0.28 -3.81 9.34
N THR A 53 0.89 -3.51 8.78
CA THR A 53 2.17 -3.59 9.51
C THR A 53 2.78 -2.23 9.78
N HIS A 54 2.39 -1.23 9.00
CA HIS A 54 2.91 0.11 9.12
C HIS A 54 1.81 1.16 9.04
N SER A 55 2.08 2.33 9.62
CA SER A 55 1.17 3.47 9.59
C SER A 55 1.96 4.76 9.39
N ALA A 56 1.52 5.60 8.46
CA ALA A 56 2.09 6.90 8.16
C ALA A 56 1.02 7.99 8.26
N LEU A 57 1.41 9.22 8.59
CA LEU A 57 0.52 10.37 8.65
C LEU A 57 0.73 11.23 7.41
N TYR A 58 -0.32 11.45 6.62
CA TYR A 58 -0.27 12.37 5.49
C TYR A 58 -0.29 13.83 5.95
N ILE A 59 0.61 14.64 5.42
CA ILE A 59 0.75 16.06 5.81
C ILE A 59 0.53 17.05 4.65
N GLY A 60 0.23 16.57 3.45
CA GLY A 60 0.10 17.41 2.24
C GLY A 60 1.44 17.64 1.55
N ARG A 61 1.46 18.56 0.59
CA ARG A 61 2.70 19.08 0.00
C ARG A 61 3.31 20.14 0.90
N LEU A 62 4.56 20.52 0.67
CA LEU A 62 5.23 21.52 1.50
C LEU A 62 4.48 22.86 1.55
N HIS A 63 3.89 23.29 0.42
CA HIS A 63 3.10 24.53 0.35
C HIS A 63 1.71 24.43 0.99
N ASP A 64 1.19 23.21 1.21
CA ASP A 64 -0.10 23.01 1.88
C ASP A 64 -0.01 23.21 3.39
N ILE A 65 1.19 23.17 3.96
CA ILE A 65 1.44 23.39 5.39
C ILE A 65 1.28 24.88 5.70
N GLU A 66 0.21 25.26 6.39
CA GLU A 66 -0.11 26.67 6.69
C GLU A 66 0.87 27.34 7.67
N ASP A 67 1.34 26.60 8.68
CA ASP A 67 2.23 27.13 9.71
C ASP A 67 3.68 27.20 9.20
N GLU A 68 4.24 28.42 9.17
CA GLU A 68 5.57 28.66 8.61
C GLU A 68 6.65 27.88 9.36
N THR A 69 6.59 27.84 10.69
CA THR A 69 7.62 27.13 11.48
C THR A 69 7.60 25.62 11.23
N THR A 70 6.40 25.07 11.04
CA THR A 70 6.19 23.66 10.68
C THR A 70 6.71 23.40 9.27
N ARG A 71 6.41 24.30 8.32
CA ARG A 71 6.88 24.20 6.93
C ARG A 71 8.41 24.24 6.84
N GLU A 72 9.04 25.21 7.49
CA GLU A 72 10.51 25.34 7.55
C GLU A 72 11.16 24.09 8.13
N HIS A 73 10.59 23.52 9.20
CA HIS A 73 11.12 22.32 9.83
C HIS A 73 11.01 21.08 8.92
N VAL A 74 9.89 20.93 8.20
CA VAL A 74 9.76 19.87 7.18
C VAL A 74 10.74 20.08 6.04
N SER A 75 10.87 21.30 5.52
CA SER A 75 11.81 21.65 4.46
C SER A 75 13.27 21.41 4.83
N TRP A 76 13.63 21.53 6.11
CA TRP A 76 14.99 21.27 6.59
C TRP A 76 15.32 19.76 6.64
N LEU A 77 14.31 18.92 6.87
CA LEU A 77 14.46 17.47 7.02
C LEU A 77 14.20 16.68 5.74
N TYR A 78 13.60 17.32 4.73
CA TYR A 78 13.23 16.69 3.47
C TYR A 78 14.02 17.32 2.32
N ASP A 79 14.78 16.48 1.61
CA ASP A 79 15.69 16.87 0.53
C ASP A 79 15.15 16.56 -0.88
N GLY A 80 13.88 16.11 -0.99
CA GLY A 80 13.20 15.82 -2.25
C GLY A 80 12.49 17.02 -2.89
N ASP A 81 11.54 16.76 -3.79
CA ASP A 81 10.83 17.82 -4.51
C ASP A 81 9.78 18.48 -3.60
N PRO A 82 9.76 19.82 -3.44
CA PRO A 82 8.74 20.51 -2.63
C PRO A 82 7.29 20.29 -3.06
N SER A 83 7.06 19.84 -4.30
CA SER A 83 5.76 19.48 -4.86
C SER A 83 5.34 18.05 -4.55
N ASP A 84 6.24 17.24 -3.99
CA ASP A 84 5.92 15.89 -3.54
C ASP A 84 4.87 15.94 -2.43
N GLN A 85 3.97 14.96 -2.50
CA GLN A 85 3.00 14.70 -1.45
C GLN A 85 3.71 14.00 -0.30
N LEU A 86 3.68 14.58 0.91
CA LEU A 86 4.54 14.13 2.00
C LEU A 86 3.77 13.36 3.07
N ILE A 87 4.49 12.40 3.67
CA ILE A 87 4.06 11.63 4.83
C ILE A 87 5.09 11.73 5.95
N ILE A 88 4.64 11.61 7.19
CA ILE A 88 5.49 11.41 8.36
C ILE A 88 5.34 9.98 8.83
N GLU A 89 6.46 9.30 9.00
CA GLU A 89 6.47 7.90 9.40
C GLU A 89 7.65 7.55 10.30
N PRO A 90 7.42 6.74 11.36
CA PRO A 90 8.51 6.15 12.12
C PRO A 90 9.01 4.87 11.46
N LEU A 91 10.24 4.89 10.94
CA LEU A 91 10.89 3.75 10.31
C LEU A 91 11.95 3.11 11.22
N LEU A 92 12.03 1.78 11.15
CA LEU A 92 12.98 0.99 11.93
C LEU A 92 14.42 1.33 11.54
N GLY A 93 15.21 1.82 12.50
CA GLY A 93 16.62 2.19 12.31
C GLY A 93 16.84 3.58 11.68
N LYS A 94 15.78 4.29 11.28
CA LYS A 94 15.83 5.66 10.74
C LYS A 94 15.18 6.71 11.64
N GLY A 95 14.31 6.30 12.55
CA GLY A 95 13.57 7.23 13.40
C GLY A 95 12.30 7.73 12.74
N ALA A 96 11.73 8.81 13.29
CA ALA A 96 10.62 9.52 12.64
C ALA A 96 11.15 10.42 11.53
N ILE A 97 10.79 10.11 10.29
CA ILE A 97 11.26 10.80 9.09
C ILE A 97 10.09 11.38 8.28
N VAL A 98 10.43 12.21 7.30
CA VAL A 98 9.53 12.66 6.24
C VAL A 98 9.92 11.90 4.97
N SER A 99 8.93 11.33 4.29
CA SER A 99 9.10 10.58 3.04
C SER A 99 8.04 11.03 2.03
N PRO A 100 8.28 10.89 0.71
CA PRO A 100 7.23 11.11 -0.27
C PRO A 100 6.21 9.96 -0.23
N LEU A 101 4.94 10.28 -0.45
CA LEU A 101 3.84 9.32 -0.52
C LEU A 101 4.08 8.25 -1.60
N SER A 102 4.79 8.61 -2.68
CA SER A 102 5.14 7.73 -3.79
C SER A 102 5.99 6.52 -3.40
N ASP A 103 6.64 6.54 -2.23
CA ASP A 103 7.39 5.37 -1.72
C ASP A 103 6.48 4.15 -1.55
N TYR A 104 5.16 4.36 -1.38
CA TYR A 104 4.16 3.31 -1.23
C TYR A 104 3.33 3.05 -2.49
N ARG A 105 3.81 3.47 -3.68
CA ARG A 105 3.09 3.32 -4.95
C ARG A 105 2.73 1.86 -5.29
N GLU A 106 3.62 0.94 -4.97
CA GLU A 106 3.47 -0.49 -5.30
C GLU A 106 2.93 -1.31 -4.11
N ASP A 107 2.66 -0.68 -2.97
CA ASP A 107 2.19 -1.36 -1.77
C ASP A 107 0.68 -1.30 -1.64
N HIS A 108 0.11 -2.31 -0.97
CA HIS A 108 -1.30 -2.28 -0.61
C HIS A 108 -1.50 -1.28 0.53
N VAL A 109 -2.17 -0.18 0.19
CA VAL A 109 -2.43 0.93 1.09
C VAL A 109 -3.92 1.14 1.34
N ARG A 110 -4.24 1.69 2.52
CA ARG A 110 -5.60 2.07 2.92
C ARG A 110 -5.56 3.42 3.63
N ILE A 111 -6.54 4.27 3.33
CA ILE A 111 -6.71 5.54 4.04
C ILE A 111 -7.66 5.33 5.22
N CYS A 112 -7.21 5.75 6.40
CA CYS A 112 -8.01 5.95 7.59
C CYS A 112 -8.16 7.45 7.81
N ARG A 113 -9.34 8.00 7.55
CA ARG A 113 -9.64 9.43 7.66
C ARG A 113 -10.33 9.76 8.98
N PRO A 114 -9.80 10.65 9.83
CA PRO A 114 -10.42 10.99 11.10
C PRO A 114 -11.72 11.78 10.90
N THR A 115 -12.85 11.18 11.26
CA THR A 115 -14.18 11.76 11.05
C THR A 115 -14.45 12.88 12.06
N GLY A 116 -14.83 14.06 11.57
CA GLY A 116 -15.23 15.20 12.41
C GLY A 116 -14.07 15.95 13.07
N LEU A 117 -12.82 15.71 12.66
CA LEU A 117 -11.68 16.49 13.11
C LEU A 117 -11.73 17.91 12.54
N SER A 118 -11.54 18.92 13.39
CA SER A 118 -11.58 20.33 12.95
C SER A 118 -10.33 20.69 12.13
N ARG A 119 -10.42 21.65 11.20
CA ARG A 119 -9.26 22.15 10.45
C ARG A 119 -8.14 22.69 11.35
N ALA A 120 -8.51 23.32 12.47
CA ALA A 120 -7.53 23.79 13.45
C ALA A 120 -6.80 22.62 14.13
N ASP A 121 -7.49 21.51 14.39
CA ASP A 121 -6.88 20.32 14.99
C ASP A 121 -6.07 19.50 13.99
N VAL A 122 -6.45 19.49 12.70
CA VAL A 122 -5.60 18.96 11.61
C VAL A 122 -4.22 19.62 11.67
N ASN A 123 -4.16 20.95 11.68
CA ASN A 123 -2.89 21.68 11.76
C ASN A 123 -2.12 21.35 13.06
N ARG A 124 -2.81 21.21 14.20
CA ARG A 124 -2.16 20.84 15.47
C ARG A 124 -1.61 19.41 15.46
N VAL A 125 -2.30 18.46 14.83
CA VAL A 125 -1.83 17.08 14.69
C VAL A 125 -0.58 17.04 13.81
N VAL A 126 -0.60 17.73 12.67
CA VAL A 126 0.56 17.85 11.77
C VAL A 126 1.74 18.49 12.49
N ALA A 127 1.54 19.66 13.13
CA ALA A 127 2.59 20.35 13.87
C ALA A 127 3.15 19.50 15.02
N PHE A 128 2.30 18.73 15.71
CA PHE A 128 2.75 17.79 16.73
C PHE A 128 3.67 16.72 16.14
N ALA A 129 3.29 16.10 15.02
CA ALA A 129 4.09 15.07 14.36
C ALA A 129 5.44 15.64 13.88
N VAL A 130 5.44 16.81 13.23
CA VAL A 130 6.64 17.50 12.75
C VAL A 130 7.61 17.83 13.90
N LYS A 131 7.10 18.31 15.04
CA LYS A 131 7.92 18.58 16.23
C LYS A 131 8.65 17.36 16.79
N HIS A 132 8.19 16.15 16.45
CA HIS A 132 8.76 14.90 16.92
C HIS A 132 9.58 14.16 15.86
N LEU A 133 9.79 14.76 14.69
CA LEU A 133 10.74 14.27 13.69
C LEU A 133 12.17 14.22 14.24
N GLY A 134 12.98 13.32 13.68
CA GLY A 134 14.39 13.15 14.04
C GLY A 134 14.63 12.53 15.42
N ARG A 135 13.59 12.14 16.16
CA ARG A 135 13.76 11.41 17.43
C ARG A 135 14.13 9.96 17.15
N ASP A 136 15.21 9.52 17.79
CA ASP A 136 15.64 8.13 17.78
C ASP A 136 14.55 7.20 18.29
N TYR A 137 14.49 6.03 17.65
CA TYR A 137 13.39 5.12 17.78
C TYR A 137 13.86 3.74 18.25
N ASP A 138 13.41 3.35 19.45
CA ASP A 138 13.87 2.11 20.08
C ASP A 138 13.01 0.92 19.67
N VAL A 139 13.43 0.22 18.61
CA VAL A 139 12.79 -0.99 18.06
C VAL A 139 13.22 -2.29 18.73
N ARG A 140 14.09 -2.24 19.75
CA ARG A 140 14.67 -3.43 20.37
C ARG A 140 13.61 -4.43 20.83
N GLN A 141 12.48 -3.95 21.35
CA GLN A 141 11.40 -4.79 21.83
C GLN A 141 10.67 -5.55 20.70
N LEU A 142 10.51 -4.94 19.51
CA LEU A 142 9.91 -5.63 18.35
C LEU A 142 10.86 -6.70 17.81
N LEU A 143 12.16 -6.42 17.77
CA LEU A 143 13.20 -7.39 17.40
C LEU A 143 13.29 -8.56 18.38
N ASP A 144 13.17 -8.28 19.68
CA ASP A 144 13.15 -9.30 20.73
C ASP A 144 11.94 -10.22 20.64
N LEU A 145 10.78 -9.68 20.25
CA LEU A 145 9.56 -10.45 20.03
C LEU A 145 9.62 -11.25 18.72
N ALA A 146 10.12 -10.63 17.65
CA ALA A 146 10.39 -11.28 16.36
C ALA A 146 11.26 -12.54 16.54
N ARG A 147 12.31 -12.46 17.39
CA ARG A 147 13.20 -13.59 17.71
C ARG A 147 12.46 -14.86 18.14
N PHE A 148 11.33 -14.74 18.83
CA PHE A 148 10.57 -15.90 19.31
C PHE A 148 9.68 -16.53 18.24
N LEU A 149 9.35 -15.77 17.18
CA LEU A 149 8.52 -16.22 16.05
C LEU A 149 9.37 -16.85 14.94
N PHE A 150 10.69 -16.68 14.97
CA PHE A 150 11.61 -17.30 14.00
C PHE A 150 12.17 -18.64 14.52
N PRO A 151 12.27 -19.67 13.66
CA PRO A 151 12.91 -20.93 14.02
C PRO A 151 14.35 -20.67 14.48
N TYR A 152 14.72 -21.17 15.66
CA TYR A 152 16.05 -20.98 16.25
C TYR A 152 17.21 -21.45 15.35
N GLY A 153 16.95 -22.16 14.24
CA GLY A 153 17.95 -22.56 13.24
C GLY A 153 18.45 -21.42 12.33
N ILE A 154 17.65 -20.39 12.08
CA ILE A 154 17.99 -19.29 11.15
C ILE A 154 18.67 -18.11 11.87
N LEU A 155 18.49 -18.01 13.20
CA LEU A 155 19.04 -16.92 14.00
C LEU A 155 20.55 -17.11 14.30
N PRO A 156 21.41 -16.10 14.05
CA PRO A 156 22.82 -16.12 14.44
C PRO A 156 23.03 -16.31 15.94
N ARG A 157 24.06 -17.06 16.37
CA ARG A 157 24.34 -17.35 17.81
C ARG A 157 24.49 -16.09 18.68
N ARG A 158 25.01 -15.00 18.11
CA ARG A 158 25.12 -13.69 18.75
C ARG A 158 23.79 -13.02 19.13
N TRP A 159 22.66 -13.50 18.61
CA TRP A 159 21.31 -13.00 18.91
C TRP A 159 20.56 -13.87 19.93
N ARG A 160 21.19 -14.97 20.37
CA ARG A 160 20.55 -15.92 21.31
C ARG A 160 20.53 -15.43 22.76
N SER A 161 21.06 -14.25 23.09
CA SER A 161 21.09 -13.76 24.48
C SER A 161 21.29 -12.25 24.63
N SER A 162 20.25 -11.56 25.10
CA SER A 162 20.28 -10.58 26.21
C SER A 162 18.90 -10.53 26.89
N LEU A 163 18.27 -11.70 27.03
CA LEU A 163 17.11 -11.81 27.91
C LEU A 163 17.63 -11.60 29.33
N PHE A 164 17.20 -10.49 29.95
CA PHE A 164 17.41 -10.14 31.36
C PHE A 164 18.66 -9.32 31.75
N GLU A 165 19.00 -8.27 31.00
CA GLU A 165 19.60 -7.08 31.63
C GLU A 165 18.49 -6.07 31.98
N HIS A 166 17.96 -6.23 33.20
CA HIS A 166 17.45 -5.17 34.08
C HIS A 166 16.58 -4.05 33.45
N ASN A 167 15.25 -4.24 33.45
CA ASN A 167 14.28 -3.28 34.02
C ASN A 167 12.87 -3.87 34.01
N VAL A 168 12.48 -4.46 35.14
CA VAL A 168 11.08 -4.78 35.48
C VAL A 168 10.42 -3.45 35.85
N GLY A 169 9.84 -2.80 34.84
CA GLY A 169 9.11 -1.55 35.00
C GLY A 169 9.15 -0.69 33.73
N VAL A 170 8.01 -0.59 33.04
CA VAL A 170 7.76 0.34 31.92
C VAL A 170 8.55 0.06 30.63
N SER A 171 8.45 -1.17 30.11
CA SER A 171 8.89 -1.52 28.75
C SER A 171 7.73 -1.32 27.75
N THR A 172 7.54 -0.08 27.29
CA THR A 172 6.61 0.26 26.19
C THR A 172 7.14 1.48 25.45
N ARG A 173 7.98 1.30 24.43
CA ARG A 173 8.45 2.36 23.52
C ARG A 173 8.78 1.64 22.21
N THR A 174 8.29 1.93 21.01
CA THR A 174 7.25 2.78 20.39
C THR A 174 7.03 2.06 19.04
N VAL A 175 5.78 1.92 18.55
CA VAL A 175 5.43 1.37 17.21
C VAL A 175 5.04 2.54 16.28
N CYS A 176 5.06 2.38 14.95
CA CYS A 176 4.84 3.48 13.99
C CYS A 176 3.57 4.27 14.31
N SER A 177 2.57 3.57 14.85
CA SER A 177 1.29 4.08 15.32
C SER A 177 1.35 4.92 16.60
N THR A 178 2.41 4.84 17.41
CA THR A 178 2.52 5.56 18.68
C THR A 178 2.72 7.06 18.48
N LEU A 179 3.53 7.49 17.50
CA LEU A 179 3.71 8.91 17.18
C LEU A 179 2.37 9.51 16.73
N ILE A 180 1.73 8.84 15.78
CA ILE A 180 0.43 9.23 15.23
C ILE A 180 -0.62 9.26 16.34
N ALA A 181 -0.69 8.23 17.19
CA ALA A 181 -1.61 8.18 18.31
C ALA A 181 -1.37 9.27 19.36
N ALA A 182 -0.10 9.64 19.60
CA ALA A 182 0.22 10.75 20.47
C ALA A 182 -0.24 12.10 19.89
N ALA A 183 -0.13 12.28 18.57
CA ALA A 183 -0.59 13.48 17.87
C ALA A 183 -2.12 13.65 17.99
N PHE A 184 -2.90 12.61 17.68
CA PHE A 184 -4.37 12.63 17.87
C PHE A 184 -4.76 12.80 19.34
N SER A 185 -4.04 12.16 20.26
CA SER A 185 -4.28 12.30 21.70
C SER A 185 -4.05 13.73 22.19
N ALA A 186 -3.12 14.49 21.60
CA ALA A 186 -2.86 15.89 21.97
C ALA A 186 -4.07 16.80 21.72
N VAL A 187 -4.82 16.54 20.65
CA VAL A 187 -6.07 17.25 20.31
C VAL A 187 -7.33 16.57 20.87
N HIS A 188 -7.17 15.58 21.75
CA HIS A 188 -8.27 14.80 22.35
C HIS A 188 -9.15 14.05 21.33
N PHE A 189 -8.59 13.73 20.16
CA PHE A 189 -9.29 12.92 19.17
C PHE A 189 -9.28 11.44 19.62
N PRO A 190 -10.44 10.77 19.69
CA PRO A 190 -10.53 9.41 20.18
C PRO A 190 -10.19 8.39 19.08
N ILE A 191 -9.05 7.72 19.16
CA ILE A 191 -8.78 6.55 18.30
C ILE A 191 -9.56 5.34 18.84
N LEU A 192 -9.18 4.82 20.01
CA LEU A 192 -9.93 3.79 20.72
C LEU A 192 -9.99 4.12 22.21
N PRO A 193 -10.91 5.03 22.62
CA PRO A 193 -11.01 5.45 24.01
C PRO A 193 -11.55 4.31 24.88
N VAL A 194 -11.11 4.25 26.14
CA VAL A 194 -11.71 3.35 27.13
C VAL A 194 -12.96 4.02 27.68
N VAL A 195 -14.11 3.38 27.47
CA VAL A 195 -15.42 3.90 27.89
C VAL A 195 -15.80 3.29 29.24
N HIS A 196 -15.97 4.12 30.26
CA HIS A 196 -16.54 3.70 31.53
C HIS A 196 -17.94 4.30 31.69
N ARG A 197 -18.91 3.42 31.95
CA ARG A 197 -20.27 3.81 32.33
C ARG A 197 -20.42 3.66 33.84
N SER A 198 -20.75 4.75 34.51
CA SER A 198 -21.04 4.75 35.95
C SER A 198 -22.43 4.17 36.22
N ALA A 199 -22.70 3.77 37.48
CA ALA A 199 -24.01 3.31 37.93
C ALA A 199 -25.12 4.34 37.66
N ASP A 200 -24.79 5.63 37.70
CA ASP A 200 -25.72 6.74 37.40
C ASP A 200 -25.93 6.97 35.89
N GLY A 201 -25.40 6.09 35.03
CA GLY A 201 -25.51 6.18 33.57
C GLY A 201 -24.54 7.17 32.89
N LYS A 202 -23.74 7.93 33.65
CA LYS A 202 -22.73 8.86 33.12
C LYS A 202 -21.61 8.12 32.39
N ILE A 203 -21.24 8.62 31.20
CA ILE A 203 -20.14 8.09 30.39
C ILE A 203 -18.89 8.92 30.65
N LYS A 204 -17.76 8.26 30.93
CA LYS A 204 -16.42 8.87 30.97
C LYS A 204 -15.51 8.17 29.97
N LEU A 205 -14.80 8.96 29.17
CA LEU A 205 -13.83 8.48 28.19
C LEU A 205 -12.42 8.68 28.75
N TYR A 206 -11.59 7.65 28.64
CA TYR A 206 -10.19 7.71 29.03
C TYR A 206 -9.30 7.47 27.83
N LYS A 207 -8.21 8.24 27.75
CA LYS A 207 -7.16 8.05 26.72
C LYS A 207 -6.47 6.72 26.98
N ARG A 208 -6.42 5.87 25.96
CA ARG A 208 -5.62 4.63 25.98
C ARG A 208 -4.13 4.98 25.94
N ASN A 209 -3.29 4.13 26.50
CA ASN A 209 -1.84 4.30 26.44
C ASN A 209 -1.36 4.31 24.97
N THR A 210 -0.78 5.44 24.52
CA THR A 210 -0.41 5.66 23.12
C THR A 210 0.62 4.65 22.60
N ARG A 211 1.42 4.06 23.50
CA ARG A 211 2.47 3.07 23.19
C ARG A 211 1.95 1.68 22.85
N LEU A 212 0.66 1.43 23.11
CA LEU A 212 0.02 0.15 22.84
C LEU A 212 -0.78 0.16 21.54
N TYR A 213 -0.81 1.30 20.83
CA TYR A 213 -1.47 1.36 19.52
C TYR A 213 -0.64 0.65 18.47
N VAL A 214 -1.34 -0.11 17.62
CA VAL A 214 -0.82 -0.77 16.44
C VAL A 214 -1.59 -0.30 15.21
N PRO A 215 -1.09 -0.51 13.97
CA PRO A 215 -1.73 0.02 12.77
C PRO A 215 -3.22 -0.37 12.64
N ARG A 216 -3.56 -1.60 13.02
CA ARG A 216 -4.94 -2.12 13.05
C ARG A 216 -5.91 -1.27 13.88
N ASP A 217 -5.44 -0.60 14.93
CA ASP A 217 -6.33 0.18 15.80
C ASP A 217 -6.96 1.37 15.06
N PHE A 218 -6.29 1.94 14.05
CA PHE A 218 -6.89 2.96 13.18
C PHE A 218 -7.96 2.37 12.25
N ASP A 219 -7.71 1.18 11.69
CA ASP A 219 -8.67 0.45 10.83
C ASP A 219 -9.94 0.05 11.60
N THR A 220 -9.79 -0.31 12.87
CA THR A 220 -10.88 -0.80 13.74
C THR A 220 -11.64 0.34 14.44
N SER A 221 -11.05 1.54 14.49
CA SER A 221 -11.65 2.66 15.20
C SER A 221 -12.96 3.11 14.54
N PRO A 222 -14.04 3.32 15.31
CA PRO A 222 -15.30 3.85 14.77
C PRO A 222 -15.22 5.36 14.44
N TYR A 223 -14.11 6.01 14.79
CA TYR A 223 -13.88 7.44 14.56
C TYR A 223 -13.07 7.71 13.30
N PHE A 224 -12.67 6.65 12.57
CA PHE A 224 -12.02 6.77 11.27
C PHE A 224 -12.91 6.20 10.18
N GLU A 225 -13.05 6.95 9.09
CA GLU A 225 -13.60 6.46 7.84
C GLU A 225 -12.53 5.64 7.10
N ILE A 226 -12.92 4.46 6.61
CA ILE A 226 -12.03 3.53 5.92
C ILE A 226 -12.25 3.63 4.42
N ILE A 227 -11.33 4.30 3.74
CA ILE A 227 -11.43 4.62 2.31
C ILE A 227 -10.54 3.67 1.52
N LYS A 228 -11.11 3.06 0.49
CA LYS A 228 -10.44 2.12 -0.42
C LYS A 228 -10.57 2.63 -1.85
N TYR A 229 -9.49 2.51 -2.61
CA TYR A 229 -9.48 2.77 -4.04
C TYR A 229 -9.13 1.46 -4.75
N PRO A 230 -10.13 0.61 -5.07
CA PRO A 230 -9.87 -0.64 -5.77
C PRO A 230 -9.30 -0.35 -7.16
N LEU A 231 -8.47 -1.25 -7.67
CA LEU A 231 -7.88 -1.15 -9.01
C LEU A 231 -8.94 -0.90 -10.11
N LEU A 232 -10.10 -1.53 -9.98
CA LEU A 232 -11.24 -1.33 -10.87
C LEU A 232 -12.28 -0.50 -10.14
N GLY A 233 -12.55 0.70 -10.65
CA GLY A 233 -13.61 1.57 -10.13
C GLY A 233 -14.99 0.93 -10.32
N LEU A 234 -15.71 0.72 -9.23
CA LEU A 234 -17.07 0.14 -9.21
C LEU A 234 -18.10 1.15 -8.69
N ASP A 235 -17.89 2.44 -8.97
CA ASP A 235 -18.68 3.53 -8.39
C ASP A 235 -20.10 3.63 -8.98
N ASP A 236 -20.30 3.14 -10.21
CA ASP A 236 -21.61 3.17 -10.88
C ASP A 236 -22.41 1.87 -10.72
N LEU A 237 -23.73 2.00 -10.83
CA LEU A 237 -24.66 0.89 -10.64
C LEU A 237 -24.39 -0.24 -11.64
N ALA A 238 -24.17 -1.45 -11.11
CA ALA A 238 -24.01 -2.68 -11.86
C ALA A 238 -22.78 -2.77 -12.78
N VAL A 239 -21.78 -1.88 -12.63
CA VAL A 239 -20.49 -1.98 -13.38
C VAL A 239 -19.80 -3.32 -13.19
N TYR A 240 -19.99 -3.97 -12.03
CA TYR A 240 -19.42 -5.30 -11.76
C TYR A 240 -19.83 -6.36 -12.81
N ARG A 241 -20.96 -6.16 -13.52
CA ARG A 241 -21.43 -7.05 -14.59
C ARG A 241 -20.70 -6.87 -15.92
N GLN A 242 -19.98 -5.76 -16.07
CA GLN A 242 -19.20 -5.41 -17.26
C GLN A 242 -17.70 -5.68 -17.04
N LEU A 243 -17.34 -6.24 -15.89
CA LEU A 243 -15.96 -6.65 -15.62
C LEU A 243 -15.51 -7.71 -16.64
N PRO A 244 -14.25 -7.66 -17.07
CA PRO A 244 -13.69 -8.57 -18.07
C PRO A 244 -13.37 -9.92 -17.44
N TRP A 245 -14.40 -10.59 -16.91
CA TRP A 245 -14.29 -11.96 -16.45
C TRP A 245 -13.95 -12.87 -17.63
N ASP A 246 -13.11 -13.87 -17.36
CA ASP A 246 -12.85 -14.93 -18.32
C ASP A 246 -14.15 -15.60 -18.77
N THR A 247 -14.29 -15.83 -20.08
CA THR A 247 -15.48 -16.46 -20.68
C THR A 247 -15.29 -17.95 -20.95
N ASP A 248 -14.05 -18.44 -20.86
CA ASP A 248 -13.68 -19.81 -21.17
C ASP A 248 -13.85 -20.75 -19.96
N GLY A 249 -14.32 -20.20 -18.83
CA GLY A 249 -14.63 -20.95 -17.61
C GLY A 249 -13.41 -21.24 -16.74
N VAL A 250 -12.30 -20.52 -16.98
CA VAL A 250 -11.07 -20.64 -16.20
C VAL A 250 -11.28 -20.06 -14.81
N VAL A 251 -10.87 -20.82 -13.80
CA VAL A 251 -10.87 -20.41 -12.40
C VAL A 251 -9.44 -20.45 -11.89
N CYS A 252 -9.02 -19.42 -11.17
CA CYS A 252 -7.67 -19.31 -10.64
C CYS A 252 -7.68 -19.20 -9.11
N ASN A 253 -6.79 -19.93 -8.45
CA ASN A 253 -6.50 -19.75 -7.03
C ASN A 253 -5.59 -18.53 -6.82
N ASP A 254 -4.63 -18.34 -7.73
CA ASP A 254 -3.73 -17.20 -7.81
C ASP A 254 -3.26 -16.99 -9.27
N GLU A 255 -2.33 -16.08 -9.49
CA GLU A 255 -1.80 -15.74 -10.83
C GLU A 255 -1.07 -16.89 -11.55
N ASN A 256 -0.67 -17.92 -10.82
CA ASN A 256 0.12 -19.06 -11.33
C ASN A 256 -0.68 -20.36 -11.37
N GLU A 257 -1.78 -20.47 -10.64
CA GLU A 257 -2.60 -21.67 -10.55
C GLU A 257 -4.03 -21.42 -11.08
N CYS A 258 -4.22 -21.68 -12.37
CA CYS A 258 -5.51 -21.63 -13.05
C CYS A 258 -5.94 -23.01 -13.56
N PHE A 259 -7.23 -23.28 -13.56
CA PHE A 259 -7.80 -24.55 -14.01
C PHE A 259 -9.24 -24.38 -14.48
N ILE A 260 -9.70 -25.28 -15.33
CA ILE A 260 -11.12 -25.41 -15.70
C ILE A 260 -11.75 -26.43 -14.75
N PRO A 261 -12.78 -26.05 -13.96
CA PRO A 261 -13.47 -26.98 -13.07
C PRO A 261 -14.08 -28.15 -13.87
N GLY A 262 -13.87 -29.38 -13.38
CA GLY A 262 -14.51 -30.55 -13.99
C GLY A 262 -16.02 -30.58 -13.70
N ALA A 263 -16.84 -30.79 -14.73
CA ALA A 263 -18.27 -31.01 -14.57
C ALA A 263 -18.56 -32.37 -13.90
N ASP A 264 -19.60 -32.43 -13.06
CA ASP A 264 -20.16 -33.67 -12.51
C ASP A 264 -19.15 -34.65 -11.85
N GLY A 265 -18.17 -34.11 -11.14
CA GLY A 265 -17.16 -34.91 -10.41
C GLY A 265 -15.95 -35.34 -11.24
N ALA A 266 -15.82 -34.84 -12.48
CA ALA A 266 -14.58 -34.95 -13.25
C ALA A 266 -13.44 -34.17 -12.58
N ALA A 267 -12.20 -34.63 -12.78
CA ALA A 267 -11.02 -33.92 -12.30
C ALA A 267 -10.87 -32.57 -13.03
N PRO A 268 -10.40 -31.51 -12.35
CA PRO A 268 -10.13 -30.22 -12.97
C PRO A 268 -9.00 -30.34 -14.00
N VAL A 269 -9.08 -29.55 -15.07
CA VAL A 269 -8.03 -29.46 -16.09
C VAL A 269 -7.17 -28.24 -15.77
N MET A 270 -5.93 -28.47 -15.37
CA MET A 270 -4.99 -27.37 -15.08
C MET A 270 -4.66 -26.63 -16.38
N MET A 271 -4.69 -25.30 -16.32
CA MET A 271 -4.19 -24.45 -17.40
C MET A 271 -2.69 -24.30 -17.25
N ALA A 272 -1.98 -24.39 -18.37
CA ALA A 272 -0.56 -24.06 -18.42
C ALA A 272 -0.39 -22.60 -17.98
N GLY A 273 0.48 -22.33 -17.01
CA GLY A 273 0.73 -20.97 -16.53
C GLY A 273 1.26 -20.07 -17.66
N PRO A 274 1.21 -18.73 -17.51
CA PRO A 274 1.72 -17.81 -18.54
C PRO A 274 3.18 -18.09 -18.95
N GLU A 275 4.00 -18.65 -18.07
CA GLU A 275 5.38 -19.09 -18.40
C GLU A 275 5.45 -20.33 -19.32
N GLU A 276 4.44 -21.18 -19.31
CA GLU A 276 4.44 -22.46 -20.03
C GLU A 276 3.87 -22.28 -21.46
N VAL A 277 2.89 -21.38 -21.63
CA VAL A 277 2.42 -20.91 -22.95
C VAL A 277 3.51 -20.13 -23.70
N ALA A 278 4.32 -19.34 -23.00
CA ALA A 278 5.48 -18.66 -23.59
C ALA A 278 6.54 -19.66 -24.11
N ARG A 279 6.81 -20.74 -23.34
CA ARG A 279 7.76 -21.79 -23.75
C ARG A 279 7.28 -22.66 -24.91
N GLU A 280 5.98 -22.93 -25.01
CA GLU A 280 5.42 -23.65 -26.18
C GLU A 280 5.44 -22.79 -27.46
N SER A 281 5.32 -21.47 -27.33
CA SER A 281 5.44 -20.55 -28.48
C SER A 281 6.86 -20.41 -29.03
N GLU A 282 7.89 -20.77 -28.25
CA GLU A 282 9.31 -20.71 -28.63
C GLU A 282 9.91 -22.06 -29.09
N ALA A 283 9.13 -23.14 -29.08
CA ALA A 283 9.62 -24.43 -29.56
C ALA A 283 9.65 -24.47 -31.11
N PRO A 284 10.79 -24.82 -31.75
CA PRO A 284 10.89 -24.81 -33.21
C PRO A 284 10.00 -25.91 -33.80
N SER A 285 9.02 -25.54 -34.62
CA SER A 285 8.17 -26.48 -35.34
C SER A 285 9.00 -27.27 -36.35
N THR A 286 9.36 -28.51 -36.00
CA THR A 286 9.91 -29.47 -36.95
C THR A 286 8.78 -30.11 -37.75
N ARG A 287 8.48 -29.55 -38.93
CA ARG A 287 7.86 -30.28 -40.05
C ARG A 287 8.50 -29.84 -41.35
N ASP A 288 9.49 -30.62 -41.79
CA ASP A 288 10.00 -30.61 -43.15
C ASP A 288 8.95 -31.12 -44.15
N GLY A 289 8.83 -30.45 -45.29
CA GLY A 289 8.69 -31.13 -46.59
C GLY A 289 7.47 -30.81 -47.44
N LYS A 290 7.75 -30.07 -48.54
CA LYS A 290 7.03 -29.97 -49.84
C LYS A 290 5.78 -29.09 -49.89
N ASP A 291 5.94 -27.91 -50.49
CA ASP A 291 5.45 -27.67 -51.85
C ASP A 291 6.10 -26.40 -52.45
N GLU A 292 6.93 -26.63 -53.48
CA GLU A 292 7.44 -25.61 -54.39
C GLU A 292 6.36 -25.27 -55.44
N ASN A 293 6.48 -24.06 -56.01
CA ASN A 293 5.74 -23.51 -57.16
C ASN A 293 4.28 -23.12 -56.92
N ILE A 294 4.05 -21.81 -56.82
CA ILE A 294 3.25 -20.99 -57.76
C ILE A 294 3.50 -19.52 -57.38
N ARG A 295 4.48 -18.91 -58.02
CA ARG A 295 4.65 -17.45 -58.14
C ARG A 295 5.02 -17.17 -59.59
N GLU A 296 4.01 -17.20 -60.44
CA GLU A 296 3.99 -16.57 -61.76
C GLU A 296 2.53 -16.56 -62.19
N ASN A 297 2.07 -15.43 -62.74
CA ASN A 297 0.72 -15.13 -63.24
C ASN A 297 -0.30 -14.55 -62.25
N ILE A 298 -0.02 -13.35 -61.69
CA ILE A 298 -0.99 -12.23 -61.70
C ILE A 298 -0.18 -10.92 -61.83
N GLU A 299 0.58 -10.77 -62.92
CA GLU A 299 0.97 -9.48 -63.49
C GLU A 299 0.28 -9.39 -64.85
N ALA A 300 -1.01 -9.07 -64.82
CA ALA A 300 -1.76 -8.55 -65.96
C ALA A 300 -3.11 -8.06 -65.43
N ASN A 301 -3.44 -6.81 -65.75
CA ASN A 301 -4.67 -6.09 -65.44
C ASN A 301 -4.65 -5.36 -64.10
N GLU A 302 -4.11 -4.14 -64.10
CA GLU A 302 -4.89 -2.92 -63.81
C GLU A 302 -3.98 -1.68 -63.96
N GLU A 303 -3.49 -1.45 -65.18
CA GLU A 303 -3.22 -0.11 -65.68
C GLU A 303 -4.43 0.29 -66.52
N ASN A 304 -5.27 1.16 -65.99
CA ASN A 304 -6.13 2.15 -66.67
C ASN A 304 -7.20 2.61 -65.66
N ASP A 305 -6.99 3.76 -65.01
CA ASP A 305 -7.85 4.95 -65.13
C ASP A 305 -7.41 6.02 -64.12
N GLU A 306 -6.51 6.91 -64.54
CA GLU A 306 -6.36 8.24 -63.92
C GLU A 306 -7.31 9.20 -64.66
N THR A 307 -8.23 9.88 -63.95
CA THR A 307 -8.41 11.34 -64.03
C THR A 307 -9.54 11.89 -63.14
N LEU A 308 -9.27 13.10 -62.59
CA LEU A 308 -10.19 14.15 -62.06
C LEU A 308 -10.76 13.91 -60.64
N ASP A 309 -10.78 14.85 -59.68
CA ASP A 309 -10.63 16.32 -59.70
C ASP A 309 -10.33 16.85 -58.27
N LYS A 310 -9.73 18.05 -58.16
CA LYS A 310 -9.41 18.78 -56.91
C LYS A 310 -10.58 19.67 -56.45
N PRO A 311 -10.77 19.96 -55.15
CA PRO A 311 -11.63 21.08 -54.73
C PRO A 311 -10.82 22.38 -54.51
N ALA A 312 -11.38 23.47 -55.01
CA ALA A 312 -10.88 24.84 -54.93
C ALA A 312 -11.31 25.58 -53.65
N THR A 313 -10.42 26.43 -53.14
CA THR A 313 -10.63 27.42 -52.07
C THR A 313 -11.35 28.67 -52.59
N PRO A 314 -12.20 29.36 -51.79
CA PRO A 314 -12.66 30.71 -52.13
C PRO A 314 -11.97 31.78 -51.26
N GLY A 315 -11.41 32.80 -51.92
CA GLY A 315 -11.04 34.09 -51.34
C GLY A 315 -11.89 35.19 -51.98
N GLY A 316 -12.49 36.05 -51.15
CA GLY A 316 -13.54 36.99 -51.53
C GLY A 316 -13.10 38.30 -52.17
N VAL A 317 -14.11 39.04 -52.63
CA VAL A 317 -14.29 40.51 -52.56
C VAL A 317 -15.78 40.75 -52.37
#